data_AF-X0WUE7-F1
#
_entry.id   AF-X0WUE7-F1
#
_cell.length_a   1.000
_cell.length_b   1.000
_cell.length_c   1.000
_cell.angle_alpha   90.00
_cell.angle_beta   90.00
_cell.angle_gamma   90.00
#
_symmetry.space_group_name_H-M   'P 1'
#
loop_
_entity.id
_entity.type
_entity.pdbx_description
1 polymer ?
#
loop_
_entity_poly.entity_id
_entity_poly.type
_entity_poly.pdbx_seq_one_letter_code
_entity_poly.pdbx_strand_id
1 'polypeptide(L)'
;FAVGLKLFQTPTEGYDEIKIKAEIEQWNREYPYDKKEFKPVRKVDFTVPDYVKSEVEEEFKNIEEHQDFKPSAIFNSNTDCACDLPCCYCEDYSQYVPRGHYTRSETLKRYFKAMMWYGRMAFFLKGGEGNECYALEGPLVSEEAAKLATIQASLISAELPNAKVGDGTAQEIWDRIYSVTSFFVGTADDLTPYEYLSAIEKVFGTEFDANLLASDENLLALKSELAQMRNPEIYGGSGICVVYPPITKEKLYQCLAKTRG
;
A
#
# COMPACT_ATOMS: atom_id res chain seq x y z
N PHE A 1 -3.70 7.50 -1.65
CA PHE A 1 -3.66 8.12 -0.29
C PHE A 1 -4.99 8.17 0.45
N ALA A 2 -6.13 8.42 -0.23
CA ALA A 2 -7.43 8.58 0.43
C ALA A 2 -7.86 7.39 1.29
N VAL A 3 -7.63 6.15 0.82
CA VAL A 3 -7.92 4.91 1.59
C VAL A 3 -7.18 4.90 2.92
N GLY A 4 -5.85 5.08 2.91
CA GLY A 4 -5.03 5.16 4.11
C GLY A 4 -5.49 6.26 5.10
N LEU A 5 -5.77 7.47 4.61
CA LEU A 5 -6.31 8.54 5.46
C LEU A 5 -7.67 8.17 6.06
N LYS A 6 -8.55 7.52 5.30
CA LYS A 6 -9.83 7.04 5.81
C LYS A 6 -9.62 5.99 6.92
N LEU A 7 -8.71 5.04 6.74
CA LEU A 7 -8.36 4.03 7.76
C LEU A 7 -7.81 4.64 9.05
N PHE A 8 -7.00 5.70 8.97
CA PHE A 8 -6.52 6.41 10.16
C PHE A 8 -7.63 7.12 10.96
N GLN A 9 -8.78 7.41 10.32
CA GLN A 9 -9.81 8.26 10.91
C GLN A 9 -11.12 7.55 11.23
N THR A 10 -11.42 6.45 10.55
CA THR A 10 -12.64 5.67 10.80
C THR A 10 -12.54 4.94 12.14
N PRO A 11 -13.52 5.12 13.04
CA PRO A 11 -13.66 4.29 14.23
C PRO A 11 -13.69 2.81 13.93
N THR A 12 -12.94 2.01 14.68
CA THR A 12 -13.03 0.56 14.58
C THR A 12 -14.28 0.04 15.27
N GLU A 13 -14.73 -1.15 14.88
CA GLU A 13 -15.89 -1.80 15.47
C GLU A 13 -15.80 -1.85 17.01
N GLY A 14 -16.88 -1.42 17.66
CA GLY A 14 -16.99 -1.37 19.12
C GLY A 14 -16.31 -0.16 19.79
N TYR A 15 -15.72 0.77 19.03
CA TYR A 15 -15.19 2.02 19.59
C TYR A 15 -16.32 2.98 19.98
N ASP A 16 -16.37 3.35 21.26
CA ASP A 16 -17.30 4.33 21.81
C ASP A 16 -16.55 5.32 22.70
N GLU A 17 -16.37 6.53 22.20
CA GLU A 17 -15.66 7.60 22.91
C GLU A 17 -16.38 8.02 24.20
N ILE A 18 -17.71 8.03 24.22
CA ILE A 18 -18.50 8.43 25.39
C ILE A 18 -18.30 7.40 26.49
N LYS A 19 -18.39 6.11 26.13
CA LYS A 19 -18.16 5.01 27.07
C LYS A 19 -16.75 5.07 27.67
N ILE A 20 -15.72 5.27 26.83
CA ILE A 20 -14.33 5.35 27.30
C ILE A 20 -14.15 6.53 28.27
N LYS A 21 -14.71 7.70 27.96
CA LYS A 21 -14.65 8.86 28.86
C LYS A 21 -15.30 8.57 30.21
N ALA A 22 -16.48 7.94 30.20
CA ALA A 22 -17.18 7.55 31.43
C ALA A 22 -16.37 6.55 32.26
N GLU A 23 -15.73 5.56 31.63
CA GLU A 23 -14.84 4.59 32.29
C GLU A 23 -13.62 5.27 32.92
N ILE A 24 -13.02 6.24 32.23
CA ILE A 24 -11.89 7.03 32.74
C ILE A 24 -12.31 7.88 33.93
N GLU A 25 -13.47 8.55 33.86
CA GLU A 25 -14.00 9.33 34.97
C GLU A 25 -14.28 8.46 36.20
N GLN A 26 -14.87 7.28 36.00
CA GLN A 26 -15.09 6.32 37.08
C GLN A 26 -13.76 5.86 37.69
N TRP A 27 -12.79 5.46 36.86
CA TRP A 27 -11.46 5.08 37.32
C TRP A 27 -10.81 6.19 38.15
N ASN A 28 -10.89 7.43 37.69
CA ASN A 28 -10.29 8.57 38.39
C ASN A 28 -10.97 8.88 39.73
N ARG A 29 -12.24 8.51 39.91
CA ARG A 29 -12.93 8.58 41.21
C ARG A 29 -12.46 7.48 42.16
N GLU A 30 -12.28 6.26 41.67
CA GLU A 30 -11.86 5.10 42.46
C GLU A 30 -10.36 5.11 42.80
N TYR A 31 -9.52 5.65 41.90
CA TYR A 31 -8.07 5.69 42.01
C TYR A 31 -7.52 7.12 41.85
N PRO A 32 -7.74 8.03 42.83
CA PRO A 32 -7.33 9.44 42.71
C PRO A 32 -5.81 9.65 42.52
N TYR A 33 -5.01 8.66 42.90
CA TYR A 33 -3.54 8.65 42.82
C TYR A 33 -3.00 8.07 41.49
N ASP A 34 -3.83 7.42 40.67
CA ASP A 34 -3.46 6.86 39.36
C ASP A 34 -4.44 7.34 38.29
N LYS A 35 -4.38 8.65 37.98
CA LYS A 35 -5.32 9.27 37.06
C LYS A 35 -5.02 8.90 35.61
N LYS A 36 -6.08 8.53 34.89
CA LYS A 36 -6.10 8.34 33.44
C LYS A 36 -6.62 9.58 32.75
N GLU A 37 -6.11 9.83 31.56
CA GLU A 37 -6.55 10.91 30.68
C GLU A 37 -7.04 10.32 29.35
N PHE A 38 -8.16 10.82 28.86
CA PHE A 38 -8.63 10.49 27.52
C PHE A 38 -7.80 11.24 26.48
N LYS A 39 -7.15 10.51 25.58
CA LYS A 39 -6.41 11.08 24.46
C LYS A 39 -7.22 10.90 23.17
N PRO A 40 -7.78 11.97 22.59
CA PRO A 40 -8.53 11.86 21.35
C PRO A 40 -7.61 11.44 20.21
N VAL A 41 -8.15 10.65 19.28
CA VAL A 41 -7.43 10.31 18.05
C VAL A 41 -7.30 11.56 17.19
N ARG A 42 -6.09 11.84 16.68
CA ARG A 42 -5.83 12.96 15.78
C ARG A 42 -6.71 12.85 14.55
N LYS A 43 -7.32 13.98 14.15
CA LYS A 43 -8.04 14.14 12.90
C LYS A 43 -7.29 15.10 11.98
N VAL A 44 -7.42 14.86 10.70
CA VAL A 44 -6.86 15.53 9.53
C VAL A 44 -8.03 15.75 8.60
N ASP A 45 -8.19 17.00 8.17
CA ASP A 45 -9.21 17.34 7.19
C ASP A 45 -8.76 16.91 5.80
N PHE A 46 -9.62 16.18 5.10
CA PHE A 46 -9.40 15.80 3.71
C PHE A 46 -10.73 15.49 3.03
N THR A 47 -10.79 15.71 1.73
CA THR A 47 -11.93 15.35 0.90
C THR A 47 -11.46 14.38 -0.18
N VAL A 48 -12.20 13.29 -0.37
CA VAL A 48 -11.98 12.37 -1.49
C VAL A 48 -12.57 13.01 -2.74
N PRO A 49 -11.79 13.23 -3.81
CA PRO A 49 -12.33 13.77 -5.04
C PRO A 49 -13.43 12.87 -5.63
N ASP A 50 -14.49 13.47 -6.17
CA ASP A 50 -15.68 12.74 -6.63
C ASP A 50 -15.36 11.67 -7.68
N TYR A 51 -14.36 11.92 -8.54
CA TYR A 51 -13.98 11.04 -9.64
C TYR A 51 -13.28 9.73 -9.21
N VAL A 52 -12.88 9.59 -7.95
CA VAL A 52 -12.30 8.35 -7.38
C VAL A 52 -13.06 7.86 -6.15
N LYS A 53 -14.21 8.49 -5.85
CA LYS A 53 -14.90 8.28 -4.58
C LYS A 53 -15.44 6.85 -4.47
N SER A 54 -16.01 6.31 -5.55
CA SER A 54 -16.51 4.95 -5.62
C SER A 54 -15.44 3.90 -5.32
N GLU A 55 -14.27 4.04 -5.94
CA GLU A 55 -13.16 3.10 -5.84
C GLU A 55 -12.56 3.14 -4.43
N VAL A 56 -12.43 4.34 -3.86
CA VAL A 56 -11.97 4.52 -2.47
C VAL A 56 -12.97 3.95 -1.47
N GLU A 57 -14.27 4.11 -1.72
CA GLU A 57 -15.33 3.57 -0.85
C GLU A 57 -15.37 2.04 -0.90
N GLU A 58 -15.26 1.44 -2.08
CA GLU A 58 -15.25 -0.02 -2.24
C GLU A 58 -13.97 -0.64 -1.68
N GLU A 59 -12.78 -0.07 -1.95
CA GLU A 59 -11.53 -0.53 -1.35
C GLU A 59 -11.59 -0.47 0.19
N PHE A 60 -12.10 0.64 0.73
CA PHE A 60 -12.28 0.79 2.17
C PHE A 60 -13.25 -0.24 2.74
N LYS A 61 -14.37 -0.49 2.06
CA LYS A 61 -15.37 -1.49 2.45
C LYS A 61 -14.76 -2.89 2.47
N ASN A 62 -14.00 -3.27 1.44
CA ASN A 62 -13.32 -4.56 1.40
C ASN A 62 -12.38 -4.75 2.60
N ILE A 63 -11.64 -3.69 2.98
CA ILE A 63 -10.77 -3.71 4.15
C ILE A 63 -11.56 -3.88 5.46
N GLU A 64 -12.71 -3.22 5.63
CA GLU A 64 -13.51 -3.33 6.85
C GLU A 64 -14.31 -4.64 6.95
N GLU A 65 -14.70 -5.25 5.83
CA GLU A 65 -15.41 -6.54 5.81
C GLU A 65 -14.51 -7.73 6.16
N HIS A 66 -13.18 -7.56 6.09
CA HIS A 66 -12.18 -8.57 6.48
C HIS A 66 -12.36 -9.94 5.82
N GLN A 67 -12.86 -9.97 4.58
CA GLN A 67 -13.06 -11.22 3.83
C GLN A 67 -11.75 -11.74 3.24
N ASP A 68 -11.78 -12.96 2.71
CA ASP A 68 -10.67 -13.55 1.96
C ASP A 68 -10.31 -12.75 0.68
N PHE A 69 -9.50 -13.34 -0.20
CA PHE A 69 -9.08 -12.75 -1.47
C PHE A 69 -10.22 -12.12 -2.28
N LYS A 70 -10.06 -10.83 -2.60
CA LYS A 70 -10.88 -10.11 -3.58
C LYS A 70 -10.01 -9.21 -4.46
N PRO A 71 -10.45 -8.87 -5.68
CA PRO A 71 -9.79 -7.85 -6.49
C PRO A 71 -9.73 -6.51 -5.75
N SER A 72 -8.60 -5.81 -5.83
CA SER A 72 -8.53 -4.42 -5.39
C SER A 72 -9.33 -3.51 -6.31
N ALA A 73 -10.08 -2.57 -5.73
CA ALA A 73 -10.89 -1.59 -6.48
C ALA A 73 -10.05 -0.46 -7.08
N ILE A 74 -8.78 -0.32 -6.67
CA ILE A 74 -7.91 0.80 -7.06
C ILE A 74 -6.60 0.36 -7.74
N PHE A 75 -6.21 -0.92 -7.63
CA PHE A 75 -4.99 -1.47 -8.25
C PHE A 75 -5.26 -2.33 -9.49
N ASN A 76 -6.50 -2.40 -9.95
CA ASN A 76 -6.87 -3.05 -11.21
C ASN A 76 -7.38 -2.03 -12.22
N SER A 77 -6.95 -2.17 -13.48
CA SER A 77 -7.49 -1.39 -14.60
C SER A 77 -8.81 -1.96 -15.14
N ASN A 78 -9.05 -3.25 -14.93
CA ASN A 78 -10.30 -3.93 -15.28
C ASN A 78 -11.08 -4.27 -14.01
N THR A 79 -12.24 -3.65 -13.83
CA THR A 79 -13.14 -3.88 -12.68
C THR A 79 -13.83 -5.23 -12.70
N ASP A 80 -13.85 -5.92 -13.84
CA ASP A 80 -14.47 -7.23 -14.01
C ASP A 80 -13.48 -8.38 -13.78
N CYS A 81 -12.25 -8.09 -13.32
CA CYS A 81 -11.30 -9.15 -13.00
C CYS A 81 -11.71 -9.92 -11.74
N ALA A 82 -11.29 -11.17 -11.64
CA ALA A 82 -11.56 -12.05 -10.51
C ALA A 82 -10.28 -12.76 -10.08
N CYS A 83 -10.19 -13.17 -8.81
CA CYS A 83 -8.95 -13.73 -8.27
C CYS A 83 -8.58 -15.12 -8.80
N ASP A 84 -9.53 -15.81 -9.40
CA ASP A 84 -9.32 -17.06 -10.14
C ASP A 84 -8.92 -16.83 -11.61
N LEU A 85 -8.96 -15.58 -12.08
CA LEU A 85 -8.54 -15.16 -13.41
C LEU A 85 -7.11 -14.58 -13.38
N PRO A 86 -6.35 -14.73 -14.48
CA PRO A 86 -4.99 -14.24 -14.57
C PRO A 86 -4.98 -12.71 -14.67
N CYS A 87 -3.82 -12.10 -14.41
CA CYS A 87 -3.60 -10.65 -14.56
C CYS A 87 -4.49 -9.77 -13.67
N CYS A 88 -4.93 -10.26 -12.51
CA CYS A 88 -5.78 -9.53 -11.56
C CYS A 88 -5.04 -9.32 -10.24
N TYR A 89 -4.93 -8.07 -9.79
CA TYR A 89 -4.41 -7.73 -8.47
C TYR A 89 -5.43 -8.14 -7.41
N CYS A 90 -5.14 -9.23 -6.70
CA CYS A 90 -5.95 -9.70 -5.60
C CYS A 90 -5.28 -9.48 -4.25
N GLU A 91 -6.07 -8.94 -3.33
CA GLU A 91 -5.68 -8.63 -1.97
C GLU A 91 -6.41 -9.55 -1.00
N ASP A 92 -5.70 -10.04 0.01
CA ASP A 92 -6.25 -10.81 1.11
C ASP A 92 -6.73 -9.86 2.21
N TYR A 93 -8.01 -9.50 2.17
CA TYR A 93 -8.58 -8.55 3.13
C TYR A 93 -8.71 -9.11 4.56
N SER A 94 -8.49 -10.42 4.75
CA SER A 94 -8.49 -11.06 6.07
C SER A 94 -7.27 -10.62 6.90
N GLN A 95 -6.20 -10.15 6.24
CA GLN A 95 -4.98 -9.66 6.90
C GLN A 95 -5.20 -8.35 7.67
N TYR A 96 -6.31 -7.65 7.44
CA TYR A 96 -6.57 -6.34 8.02
C TYR A 96 -7.23 -6.41 9.41
N VAL A 97 -7.49 -7.61 9.94
CA VAL A 97 -8.00 -7.81 11.30
C VAL A 97 -6.90 -7.47 12.32
N PRO A 98 -7.06 -6.42 13.17
CA PRO A 98 -6.06 -6.07 14.17
C PRO A 98 -5.79 -7.22 15.15
N ARG A 99 -4.50 -7.52 15.37
CA ARG A 99 -4.06 -8.65 16.20
C ARG A 99 -2.92 -8.30 17.16
N GLY A 100 -2.78 -9.08 18.23
CA GLY A 100 -1.69 -8.96 19.21
C GLY A 100 -1.64 -7.60 19.91
N HIS A 101 -0.47 -6.97 19.96
CA HIS A 101 -0.28 -5.68 20.61
C HIS A 101 -1.20 -4.58 20.06
N TYR A 102 -1.61 -4.67 18.79
CA TYR A 102 -2.38 -3.62 18.13
C TYR A 102 -3.84 -3.54 18.61
N THR A 103 -4.37 -4.55 19.30
CA THR A 103 -5.75 -4.53 19.82
C THR A 103 -5.92 -3.68 21.08
N ARG A 104 -4.81 -3.22 21.68
CA ARG A 104 -4.79 -2.55 22.99
C ARG A 104 -5.39 -1.15 23.02
N SER A 105 -5.51 -0.48 21.87
CA SER A 105 -6.12 0.85 21.79
C SER A 105 -6.68 1.12 20.40
N GLU A 106 -7.62 2.05 20.32
CA GLU A 106 -8.19 2.50 19.06
C GLU A 106 -7.12 3.03 18.09
N THR A 107 -6.18 3.85 18.59
CA THR A 107 -5.08 4.38 17.78
C THR A 107 -4.24 3.26 17.17
N LEU A 108 -3.94 2.21 17.94
CA LEU A 108 -3.13 1.09 17.46
C LEU A 108 -3.90 0.22 16.45
N LYS A 109 -5.21 0.05 16.61
CA LYS A 109 -6.03 -0.69 15.63
C LYS A 109 -6.08 0.03 14.29
N ARG A 110 -6.30 1.35 14.29
CA ARG A 110 -6.29 2.17 13.07
C ARG A 110 -4.92 2.20 12.41
N TYR A 111 -3.86 2.35 13.22
CA TYR A 111 -2.49 2.25 12.76
C TYR A 111 -2.22 0.91 12.09
N PHE A 112 -2.65 -0.20 12.70
CA PHE A 112 -2.50 -1.52 12.11
C PHE A 112 -3.16 -1.61 10.74
N LYS A 113 -4.45 -1.26 10.61
CA LYS A 113 -5.15 -1.34 9.32
C LYS A 113 -4.47 -0.50 8.23
N ALA A 114 -4.11 0.75 8.56
CA ALA A 114 -3.47 1.65 7.62
C ALA A 114 -2.07 1.16 7.21
N MET A 115 -1.24 0.73 8.15
CA MET A 115 0.10 0.23 7.83
C MET A 115 0.07 -1.13 7.15
N MET A 116 -0.92 -1.98 7.45
CA MET A 116 -1.15 -3.21 6.69
C MET A 116 -1.49 -2.90 5.24
N TRP A 117 -2.34 -1.91 4.99
CA TRP A 117 -2.63 -1.45 3.63
C TRP A 117 -1.37 -0.96 2.93
N TYR A 118 -0.67 0.02 3.52
CA TYR A 118 0.55 0.59 2.92
C TYR A 118 1.66 -0.44 2.70
N GLY A 119 1.79 -1.45 3.56
CA GLY A 119 2.81 -2.48 3.44
C GLY A 119 2.48 -3.61 2.45
N ARG A 120 1.24 -3.67 1.95
CA ARG A 120 0.77 -4.76 1.05
C ARG A 120 0.45 -4.28 -0.36
N MET A 121 0.17 -2.98 -0.53
CA MET A 121 -0.07 -2.39 -1.83
C MET A 121 1.25 -2.23 -2.60
N ALA A 122 1.33 -2.84 -3.78
CA ALA A 122 2.51 -2.80 -4.63
C ALA A 122 2.24 -2.16 -5.98
N PHE A 123 3.20 -1.37 -6.45
CA PHE A 123 3.19 -0.75 -7.77
C PHE A 123 4.01 -1.60 -8.75
N PHE A 124 3.38 -2.62 -9.33
CA PHE A 124 4.05 -3.54 -10.25
C PHE A 124 4.54 -2.84 -11.52
N LEU A 125 5.81 -3.05 -11.85
CA LEU A 125 6.43 -2.52 -13.06
C LEU A 125 6.07 -3.35 -14.31
N LYS A 126 5.98 -4.67 -14.11
CA LYS A 126 5.73 -5.67 -15.15
C LYS A 126 4.25 -6.03 -15.21
N GLY A 127 3.65 -5.89 -16.38
CA GLY A 127 2.33 -6.43 -16.68
C GLY A 127 2.37 -7.34 -17.90
N GLY A 128 1.24 -7.95 -18.23
CA GLY A 128 1.09 -8.78 -19.42
C GLY A 128 -0.36 -9.06 -19.75
N GLU A 129 -0.60 -9.97 -20.68
CA GLU A 129 -1.94 -10.25 -21.18
C GLU A 129 -2.26 -11.75 -21.20
N GLY A 130 -3.51 -12.08 -20.83
CA GLY A 130 -4.07 -13.43 -20.93
C GLY A 130 -3.15 -14.51 -20.37
N ASN A 131 -2.63 -15.37 -21.25
CA ASN A 131 -1.82 -16.51 -20.86
C ASN A 131 -0.41 -16.16 -20.36
N GLU A 132 0.09 -14.94 -20.62
CA GLU A 132 1.40 -14.52 -20.13
C GLU A 132 1.43 -14.47 -18.60
N CYS A 133 0.34 -14.05 -17.97
CA CYS A 133 0.23 -14.02 -16.51
C CYS A 133 0.08 -15.43 -15.89
N TYR A 134 -0.23 -16.46 -16.67
CA TYR A 134 -0.16 -17.86 -16.21
C TYR A 134 1.27 -18.42 -16.22
N ALA A 135 2.20 -17.77 -16.93
CA ALA A 135 3.56 -18.25 -17.05
C ALA A 135 4.26 -18.32 -15.68
N LEU A 136 5.28 -19.17 -15.61
CA LEU A 136 6.01 -19.45 -14.37
C LEU A 136 6.71 -18.22 -13.79
N GLU A 137 7.11 -17.28 -14.63
CA GLU A 137 7.65 -15.97 -14.25
C GLU A 137 6.82 -14.88 -14.93
N GLY A 138 5.53 -15.15 -15.10
CA GLY A 138 4.56 -14.25 -15.70
C GLY A 138 4.28 -13.05 -14.81
N PRO A 139 3.85 -11.92 -15.39
CA PRO A 139 3.37 -10.77 -14.64
C PRO A 139 2.14 -11.13 -13.79
N LEU A 140 1.97 -10.43 -12.67
CA LEU A 140 0.84 -10.67 -11.76
C LEU A 140 -0.39 -9.84 -12.13
N VAL A 141 -0.19 -8.74 -12.85
CA VAL A 141 -1.23 -7.79 -13.24
C VAL A 141 -1.24 -7.58 -14.76
N SER A 142 -2.31 -6.98 -15.27
CA SER A 142 -2.40 -6.63 -16.69
C SER A 142 -1.35 -5.58 -17.07
N GLU A 143 -0.97 -5.53 -18.36
CA GLU A 143 -0.05 -4.48 -18.85
C GLU A 143 -0.57 -3.07 -18.52
N GLU A 144 -1.87 -2.85 -18.69
CA GLU A 144 -2.50 -1.58 -18.36
C GLU A 144 -2.41 -1.25 -16.85
N ALA A 145 -2.65 -2.23 -15.97
CA ALA A 145 -2.52 -2.02 -14.53
C ALA A 145 -1.08 -1.69 -14.13
N ALA A 146 -0.08 -2.37 -14.73
CA ALA A 146 1.33 -2.07 -14.49
C ALA A 146 1.74 -0.69 -15.02
N LYS A 147 1.21 -0.26 -16.17
CA LYS A 147 1.41 1.11 -16.69
C LYS A 147 0.85 2.14 -15.71
N LEU A 148 -0.40 1.97 -15.27
CA LEU A 148 -1.03 2.86 -14.29
C LEU A 148 -0.25 2.89 -12.97
N ALA A 149 0.19 1.74 -12.48
CA ALA A 149 1.00 1.67 -11.26
C ALA A 149 2.32 2.44 -11.39
N THR A 150 3.02 2.30 -12.52
CA THR A 150 4.26 3.03 -12.81
C THR A 150 4.02 4.54 -12.84
N ILE A 151 2.93 4.97 -13.49
CA ILE A 151 2.53 6.39 -13.56
C ILE A 151 2.23 6.90 -12.15
N GLN A 152 1.41 6.20 -11.38
CA GLN A 152 1.04 6.58 -10.01
C GLN A 152 2.27 6.72 -9.11
N ALA A 153 3.16 5.73 -9.10
CA ALA A 153 4.39 5.76 -8.31
C ALA A 153 5.31 6.93 -8.73
N SER A 154 5.40 7.22 -10.04
CA SER A 154 6.17 8.34 -10.57
C SER A 154 5.62 9.69 -10.11
N LEU A 155 4.29 9.90 -10.23
CA LEU A 155 3.63 11.13 -9.80
C LEU A 155 3.75 11.34 -8.28
N ILE A 156 3.56 10.27 -7.50
CA ILE A 156 3.74 10.32 -6.03
C ILE A 156 5.16 10.76 -5.70
N SER A 157 6.17 10.12 -6.31
CA SER A 157 7.58 10.37 -6.03
C SER A 157 7.99 11.79 -6.43
N ALA A 158 7.54 12.26 -7.60
CA ALA A 158 7.81 13.61 -8.08
C ALA A 158 7.15 14.71 -7.22
N GLU A 159 6.04 14.41 -6.55
CA GLU A 159 5.32 15.37 -5.72
C GLU A 159 5.90 15.49 -4.30
N LEU A 160 6.55 14.44 -3.77
CA LEU A 160 7.07 14.44 -2.38
C LEU A 160 7.98 15.64 -2.05
N PRO A 161 8.93 16.07 -2.90
CA PRO A 161 9.80 17.22 -2.62
C PRO A 161 9.04 18.55 -2.57
N ASN A 162 7.87 18.63 -3.21
CA ASN A 162 7.10 19.87 -3.40
C ASN A 162 5.92 19.99 -2.44
N ALA A 163 5.28 18.87 -2.09
CA ALA A 163 4.14 18.84 -1.18
C ALA A 163 4.52 19.32 0.22
N LYS A 164 3.92 20.44 0.65
CA LYS A 164 4.17 21.02 1.99
C LYS A 164 3.30 20.36 3.06
N VAL A 165 3.93 19.98 4.17
CA VAL A 165 3.27 19.38 5.33
C VAL A 165 3.81 20.05 6.60
N GLY A 166 3.04 20.99 7.15
CA GLY A 166 3.50 21.84 8.25
C GLY A 166 4.67 22.72 7.80
N ASP A 167 5.78 22.66 8.55
CA ASP A 167 6.96 23.49 8.29
C ASP A 167 7.95 22.88 7.28
N GLY A 168 7.67 21.67 6.78
CA GLY A 168 8.56 20.94 5.88
C GLY A 168 7.86 20.37 4.64
N THR A 169 8.57 19.53 3.90
CA THR A 169 8.03 18.80 2.74
C THR A 169 7.63 17.38 3.10
N ALA A 170 6.79 16.76 2.29
CA ALA A 170 6.47 15.34 2.44
C ALA A 170 7.72 14.47 2.29
N GLN A 171 8.67 14.86 1.44
CA GLN A 171 9.98 14.21 1.32
C GLN A 171 10.75 14.24 2.64
N GLU A 172 10.87 15.39 3.31
CA GLU A 172 11.60 15.48 4.59
C GLU A 172 10.98 14.60 5.68
N ILE A 173 9.65 14.49 5.69
CA ILE A 173 8.92 13.59 6.59
C ILE A 173 9.20 12.13 6.23
N TRP A 174 9.14 11.80 4.93
CA TRP A 174 9.44 10.46 4.42
C TRP A 174 10.88 10.04 4.77
N ASP A 175 11.87 10.90 4.52
CA ASP A 175 13.28 10.66 4.81
C ASP A 175 13.48 10.31 6.28
N ARG A 176 12.83 11.06 7.18
CA ARG A 176 12.89 10.81 8.62
C ARG A 176 12.24 9.48 9.02
N ILE A 177 11.10 9.13 8.42
CA ILE A 177 10.44 7.84 8.70
C ILE A 177 11.33 6.70 8.19
N TYR A 178 11.78 6.80 6.94
CA TYR A 178 12.53 5.76 6.26
C TYR A 178 13.93 5.57 6.85
N SER A 179 14.62 6.64 7.26
CA SER A 179 15.94 6.52 7.89
C SER A 179 15.87 5.72 9.20
N VAL A 180 14.80 5.90 9.97
CA VAL A 180 14.59 5.16 11.22
C VAL A 180 14.23 3.71 10.93
N THR A 181 13.28 3.45 10.03
CA THR A 181 12.87 2.08 9.73
C THR A 181 14.01 1.30 9.09
N SER A 182 14.69 1.87 8.09
CA SER A 182 15.80 1.20 7.41
C SER A 182 16.98 0.88 8.32
N PHE A 183 17.23 1.71 9.33
CA PHE A 183 18.22 1.40 10.36
C PHE A 183 17.88 0.15 11.19
N PHE A 184 16.61 -0.08 11.50
CA PHE A 184 16.19 -1.20 12.35
C PHE A 184 15.87 -2.47 11.57
N VAL A 185 15.27 -2.36 10.38
CA VAL A 185 14.73 -3.50 9.61
C VAL A 185 15.41 -3.72 8.26
N GLY A 186 16.39 -2.88 7.90
CA GLY A 186 17.05 -2.93 6.60
C GLY A 186 16.34 -2.06 5.55
N THR A 187 17.01 -1.84 4.42
CA THR A 187 16.46 -1.09 3.29
C THR A 187 15.25 -1.81 2.69
N ALA A 188 14.32 -1.06 2.11
CA ALA A 188 13.20 -1.65 1.38
C ALA A 188 13.70 -2.45 0.16
N ASP A 189 13.10 -3.61 -0.06
CA ASP A 189 13.35 -4.45 -1.24
C ASP A 189 12.74 -3.83 -2.50
N ASP A 190 11.58 -3.18 -2.36
CA ASP A 190 10.87 -2.50 -3.45
C ASP A 190 11.58 -1.20 -3.88
N LEU A 191 11.22 -0.74 -5.09
CA LEU A 191 11.55 0.60 -5.56
C LEU A 191 10.83 1.64 -4.70
N THR A 192 11.58 2.59 -4.18
CA THR A 192 11.07 3.68 -3.34
C THR A 192 11.07 4.99 -4.12
N PRO A 193 10.57 6.10 -3.55
CA PRO A 193 10.60 7.38 -4.24
C PRO A 193 11.98 7.83 -4.71
N TYR A 194 13.07 7.41 -4.04
CA TYR A 194 14.43 7.76 -4.45
C TYR A 194 14.79 7.15 -5.82
N GLU A 195 14.44 5.88 -6.04
CA GLU A 195 14.69 5.19 -7.32
C GLU A 195 13.85 5.80 -8.44
N TYR A 196 12.57 6.09 -8.16
CA TYR A 196 11.69 6.75 -9.12
C TYR A 196 12.18 8.14 -9.50
N LEU A 197 12.57 8.98 -8.53
CA LEU A 197 13.13 10.31 -8.80
C LEU A 197 14.42 10.23 -9.64
N SER A 198 15.33 9.31 -9.29
CA SER A 198 16.56 9.10 -10.04
C SER A 198 16.32 8.62 -11.48
N ALA A 199 15.34 7.73 -11.69
CA ALA A 199 14.98 7.25 -13.02
C ALA A 199 14.32 8.34 -13.86
N ILE A 200 13.39 9.10 -13.27
CA ILE A 200 12.73 10.24 -13.89
C ILE A 200 13.78 11.27 -14.35
N GLU A 201 14.72 11.64 -13.47
CA GLU A 201 15.77 12.60 -13.80
C GLU A 201 16.66 12.09 -14.95
N LYS A 202 17.01 10.81 -14.95
CA LYS A 202 17.86 10.23 -16.00
C LYS A 202 17.18 10.16 -17.36
N VAL A 203 15.88 9.87 -17.41
CA VAL A 203 15.13 9.67 -18.66
C VAL A 203 14.57 11.00 -19.20
N PHE A 204 14.07 11.87 -18.32
CA PHE A 204 13.37 13.09 -18.69
C PHE A 204 14.13 14.39 -18.37
N GLY A 205 15.20 14.31 -17.58
CA GLY A 205 15.94 15.47 -17.10
C GLY A 205 15.39 16.02 -15.77
N THR A 206 15.97 17.13 -15.31
CA THR A 206 15.70 17.70 -13.98
C THR A 206 14.34 18.40 -13.86
N GLU A 207 13.76 18.84 -14.96
CA GLU A 207 12.42 19.45 -15.00
C GLU A 207 11.40 18.41 -15.48
N PHE A 208 10.70 17.79 -14.54
CA PHE A 208 9.72 16.76 -14.86
C PHE A 208 8.35 17.35 -15.18
N ASP A 209 7.86 17.13 -16.40
CA ASP A 209 6.47 17.34 -16.79
C ASP A 209 5.72 16.01 -16.77
N ALA A 210 4.65 15.93 -15.97
CA ALA A 210 3.79 14.74 -15.86
C ALA A 210 3.21 14.29 -17.21
N ASN A 211 3.04 15.21 -18.19
CA ASN A 211 2.57 14.86 -19.53
C ASN A 211 3.52 13.91 -20.28
N LEU A 212 4.81 13.87 -19.91
CA LEU A 212 5.78 12.96 -20.51
C LEU A 212 5.40 11.48 -20.26
N LEU A 213 4.70 11.19 -19.16
CA LEU A 213 4.23 9.84 -18.83
C LEU A 213 3.08 9.34 -19.71
N ALA A 214 2.44 10.22 -20.49
CA ALA A 214 1.35 9.83 -21.40
C ALA A 214 1.85 9.14 -22.69
N SER A 215 3.16 9.22 -22.98
CA SER A 215 3.76 8.54 -24.14
C SER A 215 4.19 7.12 -23.75
N ASP A 216 3.72 6.13 -24.50
CA ASP A 216 4.12 4.73 -24.33
C ASP A 216 5.64 4.53 -24.48
N GLU A 217 6.28 5.28 -25.40
CA GLU A 217 7.74 5.22 -25.59
C GLU A 217 8.49 5.75 -24.36
N ASN A 218 8.04 6.87 -23.81
CA ASN A 218 8.62 7.47 -22.61
C ASN A 218 8.42 6.57 -21.39
N LEU A 219 7.21 6.02 -21.23
CA LEU A 219 6.90 5.10 -20.13
C LEU A 219 7.74 3.83 -20.24
N LEU A 220 7.94 3.30 -21.44
CA LEU A 220 8.83 2.16 -21.67
C LEU A 220 10.29 2.49 -21.33
N ALA A 221 10.78 3.68 -21.70
CA ALA A 221 12.12 4.14 -21.34
C ALA A 221 12.29 4.24 -19.82
N LEU A 222 11.29 4.80 -19.12
CA LEU A 222 11.27 4.88 -17.66
C LEU A 222 11.24 3.50 -17.02
N LYS A 223 10.34 2.61 -17.47
CA LYS A 223 10.27 1.21 -16.99
C LYS A 223 11.60 0.49 -17.21
N SER A 224 12.27 0.72 -18.35
CA SER A 224 13.56 0.12 -18.67
C SER A 224 14.66 0.58 -17.72
N GLU A 225 14.62 1.82 -17.24
CA GLU A 225 15.57 2.31 -16.26
C GLU A 225 15.28 1.78 -14.86
N LEU A 226 14.00 1.78 -14.44
CA LEU A 226 13.56 1.22 -13.16
C LEU A 226 13.88 -0.28 -13.06
N ALA A 227 13.73 -1.04 -14.14
CA ALA A 227 14.02 -2.47 -14.18
C ALA A 227 15.51 -2.83 -14.05
N GLN A 228 16.42 -1.87 -14.24
CA GLN A 228 17.85 -2.05 -14.00
C GLN A 228 18.24 -1.84 -12.53
N MET A 229 17.33 -1.29 -11.73
CA MET A 229 17.56 -1.04 -10.31
C MET A 229 17.32 -2.31 -9.49
N ARG A 230 17.26 -2.18 -8.16
CA ARG A 230 17.02 -3.32 -7.29
C ARG A 230 15.66 -3.96 -7.59
N ASN A 231 15.65 -5.28 -7.71
CA ASN A 231 14.42 -6.06 -7.81
C ASN A 231 13.93 -6.43 -6.41
N PRO A 232 12.61 -6.51 -6.18
CA PRO A 232 12.09 -6.97 -4.91
C PRO A 232 12.50 -8.42 -4.64
N GLU A 233 13.00 -8.68 -3.43
CA GLU A 233 13.48 -10.00 -3.03
C GLU A 233 12.32 -10.91 -2.57
N ILE A 234 11.25 -10.33 -2.01
CA ILE A 234 10.06 -11.04 -1.53
C ILE A 234 8.80 -10.19 -1.77
N TYR A 235 7.79 -10.76 -2.43
CA TYR A 235 6.46 -10.17 -2.48
C TYR A 235 5.57 -10.68 -1.33
N GLY A 236 5.07 -9.75 -0.50
CA GLY A 236 4.36 -10.03 0.74
C GLY A 236 2.83 -9.92 0.67
N GLY A 237 2.12 -10.52 -0.29
CA GLY A 237 0.65 -10.43 -0.19
C GLY A 237 -0.33 -11.14 -1.10
N SER A 238 0.01 -11.57 -2.32
CA SER A 238 -1.05 -12.00 -3.27
C SER A 238 -1.57 -13.41 -3.06
N GLY A 239 -0.96 -14.19 -2.15
CA GLY A 239 -1.28 -15.61 -2.05
C GLY A 239 -1.02 -16.40 -3.34
N ILE A 240 -0.34 -15.83 -4.35
CA ILE A 240 -0.06 -16.50 -5.64
C ILE A 240 0.98 -17.61 -5.47
N CYS A 241 1.75 -17.56 -4.38
CA CYS A 241 2.71 -18.58 -4.03
C CYS A 241 2.14 -19.60 -3.02
N VAL A 242 1.35 -20.56 -3.52
CA VAL A 242 0.91 -21.75 -2.76
C VAL A 242 1.52 -23.02 -3.35
N VAL A 243 2.37 -23.69 -2.58
CA VAL A 243 2.97 -24.97 -3.00
C VAL A 243 2.09 -26.13 -2.55
N TYR A 244 1.31 -26.69 -3.48
CA TYR A 244 0.45 -27.84 -3.20
C TYR A 244 1.23 -29.17 -3.13
N PRO A 245 0.88 -30.08 -2.19
CA PRO A 245 1.48 -31.41 -2.12
C PRO A 245 1.41 -32.21 -3.43
N PRO A 246 2.43 -33.03 -3.75
CA PRO A 246 3.67 -33.18 -3.01
C PRO A 246 4.55 -31.93 -3.18
N ILE A 247 5.11 -31.46 -2.06
CA ILE A 247 6.02 -30.32 -2.01
C ILE A 247 7.37 -30.79 -2.57
N THR A 248 7.83 -30.15 -3.64
CA THR A 248 9.15 -30.41 -4.24
C THR A 248 9.98 -29.13 -4.29
N LYS A 249 11.31 -29.26 -4.39
CA LYS A 249 12.23 -28.12 -4.49
C LYS A 249 11.92 -27.28 -5.74
N GLU A 250 11.57 -27.94 -6.83
CA GLU A 250 11.23 -27.31 -8.10
C GLU A 250 9.98 -26.44 -7.95
N LYS A 251 8.89 -26.99 -7.38
CA LYS A 251 7.65 -26.21 -7.15
C LYS A 251 7.88 -25.02 -6.22
N LEU A 252 8.74 -25.17 -5.21
CA LEU A 252 9.11 -24.07 -4.31
C LEU A 252 9.87 -22.96 -5.06
N TYR A 253 10.87 -23.31 -5.87
CA TYR A 253 11.65 -22.32 -6.62
C TYR A 253 10.84 -21.62 -7.70
N GLN A 254 9.93 -22.35 -8.34
CA GLN A 254 8.91 -21.82 -9.24
C GLN A 254 8.03 -20.77 -8.57
N CYS A 255 7.59 -21.05 -7.35
CA CYS A 255 6.75 -20.19 -6.53
C CYS A 255 7.49 -18.90 -6.11
N LEU A 256 8.75 -19.03 -5.65
CA LEU A 256 9.60 -17.91 -5.27
C LEU A 256 10.02 -17.03 -6.45
N ALA A 257 10.14 -17.61 -7.66
CA ALA A 257 10.43 -16.83 -8.86
C ALA A 257 9.24 -15.95 -9.27
N LYS A 258 7.99 -16.40 -9.07
CA LYS A 258 6.76 -15.61 -9.35
C LYS A 258 6.63 -14.36 -8.49
N THR A 259 7.23 -14.36 -7.31
CA THR A 259 7.17 -13.25 -6.37
C THR A 259 8.31 -12.24 -6.55
N ARG A 260 9.16 -12.42 -7.56
CA ARG A 260 10.25 -11.50 -7.92
C ARG A 260 9.81 -10.64 -9.11
N GLY A 261 9.80 -9.33 -8.94
CA GLY A 261 9.46 -8.36 -10.00
C GLY A 261 8.38 -7.38 -9.59
#